data_AF-A0A1G7C8D4-F1
#
_entry.id   AF-A0A1G7C8D4-F1
#
_cell.length_a   1.000
_cell.length_b   1.000
_cell.length_c   1.000
_cell.angle_alpha   90.00
_cell.angle_beta   90.00
_cell.angle_gamma   90.00
#
_symmetry.space_group_name_H-M   'P 1'
#
loop_
_entity.id
_entity.type
_entity.pdbx_description
1 polymer ?
#
loop_
_entity_poly.entity_id
_entity_poly.type
_entity_poly.pdbx_seq_one_letter_code
_entity_poly.pdbx_strand_id
1 'polypeptide(L)' 'MENPFFSVRFRGYDRAQVDRAVARIRTATDAGAPPHPDSLTNLGFQLTMRGYDTGEVDEYFAEVARSLRGS' A
#
# COMPACT_ATOMS: atom_id res chain seq x y z
N MET A 1 -11.45 6.92 -7.76
CA MET A 1 -10.56 7.25 -6.62
C MET A 1 -9.14 7.28 -7.15
N GLU A 2 -8.47 8.44 -7.14
CA GLU A 2 -7.09 8.60 -7.65
C GLU A 2 -6.09 7.72 -6.89
N ASN A 3 -4.99 7.33 -7.54
CA ASN A 3 -3.92 6.59 -6.89
C ASN A 3 -3.32 7.49 -5.78
N PRO A 4 -3.01 6.97 -4.57
CA PRO A 4 -2.36 7.78 -3.56
C PRO A 4 -1.04 8.33 -4.11
N PHE A 5 -0.84 9.65 -3.98
CA PHE A 5 0.40 10.30 -4.36
C PHE A 5 1.38 10.18 -3.19
N PHE A 6 2.26 9.19 -3.24
CA PHE A 6 3.38 9.07 -2.32
C PHE A 6 4.53 9.98 -2.76
N SER A 7 5.12 10.70 -1.81
CA SER A 7 6.34 11.48 -1.98
C SER A 7 7.50 10.58 -2.38
N VAL A 8 8.37 11.07 -3.27
CA VAL A 8 9.59 10.36 -3.67
C VAL A 8 10.76 10.82 -2.81
N ARG A 9 11.46 9.87 -2.18
CA ARG A 9 12.66 10.11 -1.37
C ARG A 9 13.89 9.53 -2.04
N PHE A 10 15.08 9.99 -1.62
CA PHE A 10 16.34 9.43 -2.13
C PHE A 10 16.43 7.92 -1.91
N ARG A 11 15.95 7.43 -0.77
CA ARG A 11 15.81 6.01 -0.45
C ARG A 11 14.38 5.77 0.02
N GLY A 12 13.69 4.81 -0.58
CA GLY A 12 12.29 4.53 -0.30
C GLY A 12 11.87 3.18 -0.87
N TYR A 13 10.60 2.80 -0.70
CA TYR A 13 10.07 1.56 -1.25
C TYR A 13 9.98 1.60 -2.77
N ASP A 14 10.18 0.44 -3.40
CA ASP A 14 10.03 0.28 -4.84
C ASP A 14 8.60 0.66 -5.27
N ARG A 15 8.53 1.68 -6.11
CA ARG A 15 7.25 2.28 -6.52
C ARG A 15 6.38 1.28 -7.27
N ALA A 16 6.97 0.43 -8.11
CA ALA A 16 6.22 -0.56 -8.88
C ALA A 16 5.64 -1.66 -7.98
N GLN A 17 6.35 -2.06 -6.91
CA GLN A 17 5.81 -2.98 -5.91
C GLN A 17 4.65 -2.36 -5.14
N VAL A 18 4.80 -1.11 -4.69
CA VAL A 18 3.73 -0.39 -3.99
C VAL A 18 2.51 -0.20 -4.88
N ASP A 19 2.67 0.30 -6.11
CA ASP A 19 1.58 0.51 -7.05
C ASP A 19 0.82 -0.79 -7.37
N ARG A 20 1.54 -1.92 -7.53
CA ARG A 20 0.93 -3.24 -7.71
C ARG A 20 0.13 -3.69 -6.49
N ALA A 21 0.63 -3.45 -5.29
CA ALA A 21 -0.08 -3.80 -4.06
C ALA A 21 -1.37 -2.97 -3.92
N VAL A 22 -1.31 -1.66 -4.17
CA VAL A 22 -2.49 -0.78 -4.19
C VAL A 22 -3.52 -1.25 -5.21
N ALA A 23 -3.08 -1.53 -6.44
CA ALA A 23 -3.96 -2.02 -7.50
C ALA A 23 -4.63 -3.35 -7.13
N ARG A 24 -3.88 -4.30 -6.54
CA ARG A 24 -4.41 -5.60 -6.12
C ARG A 24 -5.49 -5.45 -5.04
N ILE A 25 -5.27 -4.60 -4.03
CA ILE A 25 -6.25 -4.35 -2.97
C ILE A 25 -7.52 -3.76 -3.58
N ARG A 26 -7.39 -2.76 -4.45
CA ARG A 26 -8.53 -2.14 -5.13
C ARG A 26 -9.36 -3.15 -5.90
N THR A 27 -8.72 -3.95 -6.77
CA THR A 27 -9.42 -4.97 -7.54
C THR A 27 -10.12 -5.99 -6.64
N ALA A 28 -9.49 -6.40 -5.54
CA ALA A 28 -10.06 -7.35 -4.59
C ALA A 28 -11.28 -6.76 -3.84
N THR A 29 -11.17 -5.51 -3.39
CA THR A 29 -12.27 -4.78 -2.73
C THR A 29 -13.44 -4.53 -3.68
N ASP A 30 -13.17 -4.10 -4.92
CA ASP A 30 -14.21 -3.86 -5.94
C ASP A 30 -14.93 -5.17 -6.32
N ALA A 31 -14.23 -6.31 -6.27
CA ALA A 31 -14.81 -7.64 -6.47
C ALA A 31 -15.57 -8.17 -5.23
N GLY A 32 -15.65 -7.40 -4.14
CA GLY A 32 -16.32 -7.80 -2.90
C GLY A 32 -15.55 -8.83 -2.06
N ALA A 33 -14.27 -9.05 -2.37
CA ALA A 33 -13.39 -9.99 -1.67
C ALA A 33 -12.13 -9.26 -1.16
N PRO A 34 -12.27 -8.30 -0.22
CA PRO A 34 -11.13 -7.54 0.27
C PRO A 34 -10.10 -8.45 0.96
N PRO A 35 -8.80 -8.13 0.87
CA PRO A 35 -7.76 -8.91 1.52
C PRO A 35 -7.87 -8.84 3.04
N HIS A 36 -7.35 -9.86 3.72
CA HIS A 36 -7.32 -9.87 5.18
C HIS A 36 -6.48 -8.70 5.72
N PRO A 37 -6.95 -7.95 6.75
CA PRO A 37 -6.24 -6.80 7.30
C PRO A 37 -4.79 -7.07 7.72
N ASP A 38 -4.54 -8.24 8.32
CA ASP A 38 -3.19 -8.61 8.78
C ASP A 38 -2.19 -8.72 7.63
N SER A 39 -2.65 -9.13 6.44
CA SER A 39 -1.81 -9.28 5.25
C SER A 39 -1.28 -7.95 4.71
N LEU A 40 -1.82 -6.81 5.17
CA LEU A 40 -1.43 -5.47 4.73
C LEU A 40 -0.32 -4.85 5.59
N THR A 41 -0.06 -5.42 6.77
CA THR A 41 0.87 -4.83 7.75
C THR A 41 2.34 -5.21 7.54
N ASN A 42 2.62 -6.17 6.65
CA ASN A 42 3.98 -6.69 6.46
C ASN A 42 4.26 -7.07 4.99
N LEU A 43 4.01 -6.13 4.07
CA LEU A 43 4.11 -6.38 2.62
C LEU A 43 5.55 -6.52 2.10
N GLY A 44 6.56 -6.19 2.93
CA GLY A 44 7.96 -6.50 2.65
C GLY A 44 8.53 -5.83 1.40
N PHE A 45 8.14 -4.58 1.14
CA PHE A 45 8.59 -3.86 -0.05
C PHE A 45 10.11 -3.66 -0.06
N GLN A 46 10.70 -3.83 -1.24
CA GLN A 46 12.14 -3.62 -1.42
C GLN A 46 12.49 -2.13 -1.33
N LEU A 47 13.60 -1.81 -0.66
CA LEU A 47 14.16 -0.46 -0.67
C LEU A 47 14.99 -0.22 -1.94
N THR A 48 14.72 0.90 -2.62
CA THR A 48 15.43 1.36 -3.81
C THR A 48 15.80 2.84 -3.73
N MET A 49 16.66 3.29 -4.65
CA MET A 49 16.92 4.70 -4.84
C MET A 49 15.73 5.35 -5.56
N ARG A 50 15.34 6.56 -5.14
CA ARG A 50 14.17 7.28 -5.69
C ARG A 50 12.86 6.48 -5.56
N GLY A 51 12.70 5.78 -4.44
CA GLY A 51 11.47 5.09 -4.06
C GLY A 51 10.44 6.00 -3.38
N TYR A 52 9.26 5.46 -3.14
CA TYR A 52 8.24 6.13 -2.34
C TYR A 52 8.64 6.21 -0.86
N ASP A 53 8.23 7.29 -0.19
CA ASP A 53 8.43 7.48 1.23
C ASP A 53 7.85 6.28 2.01
N THR A 54 8.70 5.62 2.80
CA THR A 54 8.29 4.40 3.51
C THR A 54 7.24 4.68 4.56
N GLY A 55 7.29 5.85 5.21
CA GLY A 55 6.33 6.23 6.24
C GLY A 55 4.95 6.47 5.66
N GLU A 56 4.86 7.23 4.57
CA GLU A 56 3.57 7.48 3.89
C GLU A 56 2.95 6.18 3.35
N VAL A 57 3.79 5.28 2.82
CA VAL A 57 3.33 3.98 2.33
C VAL A 57 2.82 3.11 3.49
N ASP A 58 3.59 2.99 4.57
CA ASP A 58 3.22 2.16 5.72
C ASP A 58 1.96 2.69 6.41
N GLU A 59 1.83 4.01 6.55
CA GLU A 59 0.64 4.68 7.08
C GLU A 59 -0.60 4.36 6.23
N TYR A 60 -0.48 4.49 4.89
CA TYR A 60 -1.58 4.17 3.98
C TYR A 60 -2.07 2.72 4.15
N PHE A 61 -1.16 1.73 4.16
CA PHE A 61 -1.58 0.33 4.32
C PHE A 61 -2.15 0.05 5.72
N ALA A 62 -1.66 0.73 6.76
CA ALA A 62 -2.21 0.64 8.11
C ALA A 62 -3.64 1.20 8.18
N GLU A 63 -3.91 2.34 7.53
CA GLU A 63 -5.25 2.93 7.43
C GLU A 63 -6.23 2.01 6.68
N VAL A 64 -5.79 1.45 5.54
CA VAL A 64 -6.59 0.47 4.78
C VAL A 64 -6.91 -0.75 5.64
N ALA A 65 -5.92 -1.31 6.35
CA ALA A 65 -6.13 -2.43 7.27
C ALA A 65 -7.13 -2.08 8.38
N ARG A 66 -7.04 -0.88 8.96
CA ARG A 66 -7.96 -0.42 9.99
C ARG A 66 -9.39 -0.29 9.46
N SER A 67 -9.56 0.25 8.26
CA SER A 67 -10.85 0.37 7.58
C SER A 67 -11.50 -1.00 7.38
N LEU A 68 -10.72 -1.98 6.91
CA LEU A 68 -11.21 -3.34 6.68
C LEU A 68 -11.58 -4.11 7.96
N ARG A 69 -11.01 -3.76 9.13
CA ARG A 69 -11.41 -4.35 10.42
C ARG A 69 -12.72 -3.77 10.97
N GLY A 70 -13.03 -2.54 10.61
CA GLY A 70 -14.21 -1.81 11.10
C GLY A 70 -15.41 -1.86 10.16
N SER A 71 -15.25 -2.51 8.99
CA SER A 71 -16.27 -2.61 7.95
C SER A 71 -17.08 -3.90 8.00
#